data_AF-A0A7S1DCG3-F1
#
_entry.id   AF-A0A7S1DCG3-F1
#
_cell.length_a   1.000
_cell.length_b   1.000
_cell.length_c   1.000
_cell.angle_alpha   90.00
_cell.angle_beta   90.00
_cell.angle_gamma   90.00
#
_symmetry.space_group_name_H-M   'P 1'
#
loop_
_entity.id
_entity.type
_entity.pdbx_description
1 polymer ?
#
loop_
_entity_poly.entity_id
_entity_poly.type
_entity_poly.pdbx_seq_one_letter_code
_entity_poly.pdbx_strand_id
1 'polypeptide(L)'
;NLQLCVILICILCPLGSLSIPSVMSGDVVSLKKGSLAPPAGSSYSHSLKLPVLGQSKVTMKFYSDTLGHLIVDGVLPIDEKVPYSARSDGSFAVALSPETEKNLGRIFVEIKTAGYDPDKDETYVVISIASIFRRRLRLMREE
;
A
#
# COMPACT_ATOMS: atom_id res chain seq x y z
N ASN A 1 37.71 -27.17 12.07
CA ASN A 1 37.28 -25.98 11.31
C ASN A 1 37.37 -26.29 9.82
N LEU A 2 36.40 -27.07 9.33
CA LEU A 2 36.21 -27.37 7.92
C LEU A 2 34.71 -27.51 7.65
N GLN A 3 34.33 -26.88 6.57
CA GLN A 3 33.06 -26.81 5.87
C GLN A 3 32.66 -28.19 5.32
N LEU A 4 31.38 -28.62 5.44
CA LEU A 4 30.55 -29.35 4.43
C LEU A 4 29.41 -30.20 5.04
N CYS A 5 28.34 -30.35 4.22
CA CYS A 5 27.20 -31.29 4.27
C CYS A 5 26.10 -30.94 5.29
N VAL A 6 24.94 -30.35 4.95
CA VAL A 6 23.93 -30.69 3.92
C VAL A 6 23.56 -32.18 3.92
N ILE A 7 22.25 -32.41 4.00
CA ILE A 7 21.50 -33.67 3.80
C ILE A 7 21.39 -34.56 5.04
N LEU A 8 20.31 -34.37 5.82
CA LEU A 8 19.62 -35.53 6.38
C LEU A 8 18.09 -35.35 6.43
N ILE A 9 17.48 -35.74 5.31
CA ILE A 9 16.29 -36.63 5.25
C ILE A 9 14.95 -36.04 5.72
N CYS A 10 14.20 -35.57 4.72
CA CYS A 10 12.74 -35.63 4.65
C CYS A 10 12.26 -37.09 4.67
N ILE A 11 11.69 -37.62 5.74
CA ILE A 11 10.86 -38.84 5.67
C ILE A 11 9.71 -38.78 6.71
N LEU A 12 8.49 -38.94 6.18
CA LEU A 12 7.25 -39.42 6.80
C LEU A 12 6.47 -38.51 7.77
N CYS A 13 5.41 -37.89 7.26
CA CYS A 13 4.09 -37.92 7.92
C CYS A 13 2.97 -37.69 6.87
N PRO A 14 2.12 -38.68 6.58
CA PRO A 14 0.94 -38.50 5.74
C PRO A 14 -0.26 -38.01 6.57
N LEU A 15 -1.08 -37.15 5.94
CA LEU A 15 -2.46 -36.82 6.27
C LEU A 15 -2.83 -36.66 7.76
N GLY A 16 -2.76 -35.42 8.23
CA GLY A 16 -3.51 -34.95 9.38
C GLY A 16 -3.86 -33.48 9.18
N SER A 17 -5.10 -33.20 8.79
CA SER A 17 -5.65 -31.84 8.77
C SER A 17 -5.64 -31.27 10.18
N LEU A 18 -4.64 -30.45 10.50
CA LEU A 18 -4.60 -29.66 11.72
C LEU A 18 -5.20 -28.28 11.41
N SER A 19 -6.33 -28.03 12.04
CA SER A 19 -7.04 -26.76 12.12
C SER A 19 -6.08 -25.61 12.41
N ILE A 20 -6.06 -24.62 11.51
CA ILE A 20 -5.38 -23.34 11.71
C ILE A 20 -6.14 -22.63 12.84
N PRO A 21 -5.51 -22.27 13.98
CA PRO A 21 -6.14 -21.35 14.91
C PRO A 21 -6.23 -19.98 14.24
N SER A 22 -7.46 -19.47 14.12
CA SER A 22 -7.74 -18.10 13.70
C SER A 22 -6.96 -17.14 14.59
N VAL A 23 -5.91 -16.54 14.02
CA VAL A 23 -5.19 -15.42 14.62
C VAL A 23 -6.14 -14.22 14.59
N MET A 24 -6.86 -14.00 15.68
CA MET A 24 -7.41 -12.69 15.99
C MET A 24 -6.27 -11.84 16.54
N SER A 25 -5.50 -11.21 15.64
CA SER A 25 -4.63 -10.09 16.01
C SER A 25 -5.52 -8.87 16.20
N GLY A 26 -6.07 -8.73 17.40
CA GLY A 26 -6.63 -7.48 17.88
C GLY A 26 -5.48 -6.58 18.28
N ASP A 27 -4.79 -6.00 17.30
CA ASP A 27 -3.77 -5.00 17.57
C ASP A 27 -4.45 -3.71 18.00
N VAL A 28 -4.37 -3.46 19.30
CA VAL A 28 -4.71 -2.18 19.93
C VAL A 28 -3.86 -1.12 19.24
N VAL A 29 -4.51 -0.27 18.43
CA VAL A 29 -3.92 0.86 17.72
C VAL A 29 -3.34 1.84 18.73
N SER A 30 -2.06 1.65 19.07
CA SER A 30 -1.28 2.63 19.82
C SER A 30 -0.88 3.74 18.86
N LEU A 31 -1.67 4.81 18.81
CA LEU A 31 -1.32 6.05 18.13
C LEU A 31 -0.04 6.62 18.75
N LYS A 32 1.12 6.22 18.22
CA LYS A 32 2.38 6.91 18.49
C LYS A 32 2.28 8.31 17.88
N LYS A 33 1.98 9.30 18.71
CA LYS A 33 2.14 10.72 18.39
C LYS A 33 3.63 10.95 18.07
N GLY A 34 3.96 11.10 16.80
CA GLY A 34 5.33 11.13 16.27
C GLY A 34 5.70 10.01 15.30
N SER A 35 4.75 9.12 14.96
CA SER A 35 4.95 8.14 13.87
C SER A 35 4.90 8.83 12.51
N LEU A 36 5.90 8.58 11.66
CA LEU A 36 5.91 8.99 10.26
C LEU A 36 5.04 8.06 9.38
N ALA A 37 4.50 6.99 9.97
CA ALA A 37 3.55 6.09 9.32
C ALA A 37 2.11 6.46 9.72
N PRO A 38 1.14 6.29 8.80
CA PRO A 38 -0.27 6.43 9.11
C PRO A 38 -0.70 5.42 10.18
N PRO A 39 -1.74 5.71 10.97
CA PRO A 39 -2.26 4.76 11.94
C PRO A 39 -2.71 3.47 11.27
N ALA A 40 -2.34 2.30 11.80
CA ALA A 40 -2.89 1.03 11.32
C ALA A 40 -4.43 1.01 11.44
N GLY A 41 -5.08 0.45 10.43
CA GLY A 41 -6.54 0.45 10.28
C GLY A 41 -7.13 1.73 9.67
N SER A 42 -6.32 2.75 9.38
CA SER A 42 -6.82 3.98 8.76
C SER A 42 -7.13 3.80 7.28
N SER A 43 -8.14 4.54 6.80
CA SER A 43 -8.49 4.67 5.39
C SER A 43 -8.46 6.14 5.03
N TYR A 44 -7.86 6.46 3.89
CA TYR A 44 -7.85 7.82 3.35
C TYR A 44 -8.32 7.80 1.91
N SER A 45 -9.12 8.77 1.49
CA SER A 45 -9.57 8.85 0.11
C SER A 45 -9.64 10.26 -0.46
N HIS A 46 -9.62 10.32 -1.79
CA HIS A 46 -9.83 11.54 -2.54
C HIS A 46 -10.47 11.21 -3.89
N SER A 47 -11.53 11.94 -4.23
CA SER A 47 -12.07 11.91 -5.59
C SER A 47 -11.34 12.92 -6.45
N LEU A 48 -10.80 12.44 -7.56
CA LEU A 48 -10.11 13.27 -8.54
C LEU A 48 -10.85 13.19 -9.88
N LYS A 49 -10.93 14.32 -10.57
CA LYS A 49 -11.46 14.39 -11.92
C LYS A 49 -10.29 14.45 -12.89
N LEU A 50 -10.15 13.41 -13.70
CA LEU A 50 -9.17 13.36 -14.76
C LEU A 50 -9.72 14.05 -16.02
N PRO A 51 -8.93 14.90 -16.67
CA PRO A 51 -9.24 15.33 -18.02
C PRO A 51 -9.42 14.09 -18.91
N VAL A 52 -10.51 14.03 -19.68
CA VAL A 52 -10.85 12.95 -20.63
C VAL A 52 -11.24 11.61 -19.99
N LEU A 53 -10.60 11.18 -18.90
CA LEU A 53 -10.84 9.88 -18.25
C LEU A 53 -11.94 9.93 -17.18
N GLY A 54 -12.65 11.04 -17.00
CA GLY A 54 -13.78 11.12 -16.07
C GLY A 54 -13.36 11.19 -14.60
N GLN A 55 -14.19 10.67 -13.71
CA GLN A 55 -13.98 10.73 -12.26
C GLN A 55 -13.43 9.40 -11.73
N SER A 56 -12.41 9.50 -10.89
CA SER A 56 -11.85 8.37 -10.16
C SER A 56 -11.82 8.66 -8.67
N LYS A 57 -11.99 7.63 -7.84
CA LYS A 57 -11.76 7.72 -6.40
C LYS A 57 -10.48 6.95 -6.07
N VAL A 58 -9.50 7.63 -5.49
CA VAL A 58 -8.29 6.99 -4.97
C VAL A 58 -8.48 6.81 -3.48
N THR A 59 -8.32 5.58 -3.02
CA THR A 59 -8.40 5.20 -1.60
C THR A 59 -7.13 4.46 -1.23
N MET A 60 -6.53 4.84 -0.10
CA MET A 60 -5.40 4.14 0.49
C MET A 60 -5.80 3.68 1.88
N LYS A 61 -5.83 2.37 2.10
CA LYS A 61 -6.05 1.77 3.42
C LYS A 61 -4.74 1.27 3.98
N PHE A 62 -4.47 1.53 5.24
CA PHE A 62 -3.25 1.07 5.90
C PHE A 62 -3.60 -0.06 6.86
N TYR A 63 -3.13 -1.27 6.57
CA TYR A 63 -3.36 -2.43 7.46
C TYR A 63 -2.32 -2.50 8.57
N SER A 64 -1.09 -2.06 8.29
CA SER A 64 0.02 -2.01 9.23
C SER A 64 0.98 -0.88 8.84
N ASP A 65 2.08 -0.73 9.58
CA ASP A 65 3.17 0.21 9.30
C ASP A 65 3.93 -0.10 7.99
N THR A 66 3.70 -1.28 7.39
CA THR A 66 4.41 -1.75 6.19
C THR A 66 3.52 -2.25 5.07
N LEU A 67 2.21 -2.38 5.32
CA LEU A 67 1.26 -2.90 4.32
C LEU A 67 0.07 -1.96 4.16
N GLY A 68 -0.09 -1.48 2.93
CA GLY A 68 -1.23 -0.69 2.50
C GLY A 68 -2.08 -1.44 1.47
N HIS A 69 -3.19 -0.82 1.11
CA HIS A 69 -4.09 -1.24 0.05
C HIS A 69 -4.44 -0.02 -0.78
N LEU A 70 -3.92 0.02 -2.00
CA LEU A 70 -4.25 1.02 -2.98
C LEU A 70 -5.48 0.55 -3.77
N ILE A 71 -6.55 1.32 -3.66
CA ILE A 71 -7.78 1.11 -4.42
C ILE A 71 -8.00 2.35 -5.28
N VAL A 72 -8.16 2.16 -6.58
CA VAL A 72 -8.55 3.21 -7.52
C VAL A 72 -9.82 2.77 -8.22
N ASP A 73 -10.93 3.41 -7.89
CA ASP A 73 -12.21 3.18 -8.53
C ASP A 73 -12.37 4.12 -9.73
N GLY A 74 -13.00 3.64 -10.81
CA GLY A 74 -13.30 4.42 -12.00
C GLY A 74 -12.58 3.89 -13.24
N VAL A 75 -12.00 4.80 -14.03
CA VAL A 75 -11.46 4.47 -15.36
C VAL A 75 -10.15 3.69 -15.33
N LEU A 76 -9.45 3.72 -14.20
CA LEU A 76 -8.26 2.92 -13.96
C LEU A 76 -8.50 2.07 -12.71
N PRO A 77 -9.18 0.91 -12.84
CA PRO A 77 -9.43 0.05 -11.71
C PRO A 77 -8.11 -0.52 -11.20
N ILE A 78 -7.79 -0.21 -9.94
CA ILE A 78 -6.68 -0.82 -9.20
C ILE A 78 -7.26 -1.31 -7.88
N ASP A 79 -6.94 -2.54 -7.52
CA ASP A 79 -7.28 -3.15 -6.23
C ASP A 79 -6.06 -3.99 -5.86
N GLU A 80 -5.11 -3.36 -5.15
CA GLU A 80 -3.83 -4.00 -4.86
C GLU A 80 -3.34 -3.70 -3.44
N LYS A 81 -2.94 -4.76 -2.74
CA LYS A 81 -2.15 -4.65 -1.51
C LYS A 81 -0.71 -4.26 -1.85
N VAL A 82 -0.28 -3.13 -1.35
CA VAL A 82 1.02 -2.54 -1.65
C VAL A 82 1.91 -2.55 -0.41
N PRO A 83 3.07 -3.22 -0.42
CA PRO A 83 4.06 -3.03 0.62
C PRO A 83 4.59 -1.60 0.53
N TYR A 84 4.74 -0.96 1.69
CA TYR A 84 5.29 0.38 1.78
C TYR A 84 6.26 0.49 2.96
N SER A 85 7.13 1.50 2.91
CA SER A 85 7.94 1.91 4.06
C SER A 85 7.99 3.42 4.16
N ALA A 86 7.70 3.92 5.36
CA ALA A 86 7.83 5.34 5.66
C ALA A 86 9.31 5.72 5.77
N ARG A 87 9.69 6.77 5.05
CA ARG A 87 11.01 7.41 5.12
C ARG A 87 11.01 8.48 6.20
N SER A 88 12.20 8.94 6.58
CA SER A 88 12.41 9.98 7.58
C SER A 88 11.79 11.34 7.20
N ASP A 89 11.48 11.57 5.93
CA ASP A 89 10.84 12.78 5.41
C ASP A 89 9.31 12.69 5.35
N GLY A 90 8.71 11.60 5.85
CA GLY A 90 7.27 11.34 5.77
C GLY A 90 6.81 10.83 4.39
N SER A 91 7.72 10.69 3.42
CA SER A 91 7.39 10.04 2.14
C SER A 91 7.39 8.51 2.28
N PHE A 92 6.73 7.84 1.35
CA PHE A 92 6.69 6.39 1.27
C PHE A 92 7.56 5.90 0.12
N ALA A 93 8.32 4.84 0.36
CA ALA A 93 8.70 3.92 -0.69
C ALA A 93 7.54 2.94 -0.88
N VAL A 94 6.93 2.91 -2.05
CA VAL A 94 5.85 1.98 -2.39
C VAL A 94 6.33 1.13 -3.55
N ALA A 95 6.08 -0.18 -3.50
CA ALA A 95 6.32 -1.07 -4.62
C ALA A 95 4.97 -1.56 -5.15
N LEU A 96 4.65 -1.17 -6.38
CA LEU A 96 3.48 -1.69 -7.08
C LEU A 96 3.83 -3.01 -7.76
N SER A 97 2.84 -3.86 -7.97
CA SER A 97 3.03 -5.08 -8.75
C SER A 97 3.43 -4.74 -10.19
N PRO A 98 4.25 -5.58 -10.85
CA PRO A 98 4.61 -5.37 -12.26
C PRO A 98 3.39 -5.28 -13.18
N GLU A 99 2.30 -5.97 -12.83
CA GLU A 99 1.05 -5.91 -13.57
C GLU A 99 0.38 -4.53 -13.44
N THR A 100 0.29 -3.99 -12.22
CA THR A 100 -0.25 -2.64 -12.01
C THR A 100 0.64 -1.59 -12.63
N GLU A 101 1.96 -1.67 -12.51
CA GLU A 101 2.89 -0.75 -13.19
C GLU A 101 2.69 -0.78 -14.71
N LYS A 102 2.51 -1.97 -15.29
CA LYS A 102 2.23 -2.13 -16.72
C LYS A 102 0.88 -1.54 -17.12
N ASN A 103 -0.16 -1.73 -16.31
CA ASN A 103 -1.50 -1.18 -16.58
C ASN A 103 -1.53 0.34 -16.44
N LEU A 104 -0.87 0.88 -15.41
CA LEU A 104 -0.63 2.30 -15.22
C LEU A 104 0.11 2.92 -16.42
N GLY A 105 1.23 2.30 -16.82
CA GLY A 105 2.05 2.77 -17.95
C GLY A 105 1.31 2.76 -19.29
N ARG A 106 0.39 1.82 -19.52
CA ARG A 106 -0.44 1.76 -20.74
C ARG A 106 -1.36 2.95 -20.92
N ILE A 107 -1.83 3.53 -19.81
CA ILE A 107 -2.67 4.74 -19.84
C ILE A 107 -1.90 5.99 -19.40
N PHE A 108 -0.57 5.91 -19.45
CA PHE A 108 0.36 6.97 -19.12
C PHE A 108 0.23 7.52 -17.69
N VAL A 109 -0.34 6.76 -16.77
CA VAL A 109 -0.46 7.15 -15.35
C VAL A 109 0.75 6.61 -14.61
N GLU A 110 1.33 7.38 -13.69
CA GLU A 110 2.41 6.96 -12.82
C GLU A 110 2.20 7.50 -11.41
N ILE A 111 2.42 6.64 -10.40
CA ILE A 111 2.49 7.06 -9.00
C ILE A 111 3.95 7.38 -8.68
N LYS A 112 4.27 8.66 -8.52
CA LYS A 112 5.65 9.12 -8.32
C LYS A 112 6.11 9.03 -6.88
N THR A 113 5.22 9.35 -5.96
CA THR A 113 5.49 9.33 -4.53
C THR A 113 4.18 9.30 -3.76
N ALA A 114 4.20 8.75 -2.55
CA ALA A 114 3.16 8.87 -1.57
C ALA A 114 3.77 9.32 -0.24
N GLY A 115 2.97 9.72 0.74
CA GLY A 115 3.48 10.05 2.07
C GLY A 115 2.37 10.41 3.05
N TYR A 116 2.79 10.73 4.26
CA TYR A 116 1.92 11.08 5.37
C TYR A 116 2.44 12.32 6.10
N ASP A 117 1.51 13.21 6.40
CA ASP A 117 1.73 14.41 7.21
C ASP A 117 1.11 14.17 8.60
N PRO A 118 1.92 13.81 9.62
CA PRO A 118 1.42 13.48 10.95
C PRO A 118 0.84 14.69 11.68
N ASP A 119 1.19 15.91 11.27
CA ASP A 119 0.66 17.13 11.88
C ASP A 119 -0.78 17.39 11.46
N LYS A 120 -1.16 16.93 10.25
CA LYS A 120 -2.50 17.12 9.68
C LYS A 120 -3.36 15.85 9.68
N ASP A 121 -2.79 14.70 10.00
CA ASP A 121 -3.42 13.39 9.78
C ASP A 121 -3.93 13.27 8.33
N GLU A 122 -3.05 13.60 7.37
CA GLU A 122 -3.33 13.56 5.94
C GLU A 122 -2.33 12.66 5.23
N THR A 123 -2.81 11.80 4.33
CA THR A 123 -1.91 11.11 3.39
C THR A 123 -1.96 11.82 2.04
N TYR A 124 -0.90 11.66 1.24
CA TYR A 124 -0.89 12.22 -0.11
C TYR A 124 -0.30 11.24 -1.10
N VAL A 125 -0.75 11.37 -2.34
CA VAL A 125 -0.21 10.63 -3.49
C VAL A 125 0.06 11.63 -4.61
N VAL A 126 1.23 11.56 -5.22
CA VAL A 126 1.58 12.34 -6.41
C VAL A 126 1.39 11.47 -7.62
N ILE A 127 0.41 11.81 -8.44
CA ILE A 127 0.09 11.13 -9.68
C ILE A 127 0.56 12.00 -10.85
N SER A 128 1.16 11.35 -11.85
CA SER A 128 1.52 11.94 -13.14
C SER A 128 0.73 11.25 -14.25
N ILE A 129 0.23 12.00 -15.23
CA ILE A 129 -0.48 11.47 -16.40
C ILE A 129 0.12 12.07 -17.65
N ALA A 130 0.60 11.21 -18.53
CA ALA A 130 1.24 11.53 -19.81
C ALA A 130 2.30 12.64 -19.71
N SER A 131 2.94 12.78 -18.54
CA SER A 131 3.84 13.88 -18.16
C SER A 131 3.28 15.31 -18.26
N ILE A 132 2.10 15.51 -18.86
CA ILE A 132 1.42 16.79 -19.02
C ILE A 132 0.60 17.19 -17.79
N PHE A 133 0.23 16.23 -16.95
CA PHE A 133 -0.58 16.46 -15.77
C PHE A 133 0.08 15.84 -14.54
N ARG A 134 0.62 16.68 -13.66
CA ARG A 134 1.16 16.25 -12.36
C ARG A 134 0.35 16.89 -11.25
N ARG A 135 -0.26 16.07 -10.39
CA ARG A 135 -0.97 16.57 -9.20
C ARG A 135 -0.59 15.79 -7.95
N ARG A 136 -0.36 16.55 -6.88
CA ARG A 136 -0.37 16.04 -5.51
C ARG A 136 -1.82 16.02 -5.04
N LEU A 137 -2.31 14.83 -4.76
CA LEU A 137 -3.64 14.58 -4.22
C LEU A 137 -3.49 14.41 -2.72
N ARG A 138 -4.27 15.18 -1.96
CA ARG A 138 -4.39 15.00 -0.51
C ARG A 138 -5.56 14.07 -0.27
N LEU A 139 -5.28 12.94 0.37
CA LEU A 139 -6.27 11.96 0.76
C LEU A 139 -6.70 12.31 2.19
N MET A 140 -8.00 12.49 2.37
CA MET A 140 -8.60 12.80 3.66
C MET A 140 -8.99 11.51 4.35
N ARG A 141 -8.85 11.47 5.68
CA ARG A 141 -9.26 10.30 6.47
C ARG A 141 -10.76 10.04 6.29
N GLU A 142 -11.12 8.79 6.01
CA GLU A 142 -12.51 8.34 6.05
C GLU A 142 -12.90 8.09 7.51
N GLU A 143 -14.07 8.62 7.92
CA GLU A 143 -14.65 8.42 9.26
C GLU A 143 -15.15 6.98 9.48
#